data_AF-A0A3B0TNN9-F1
#
_entry.id   AF-A0A3B0TNN9-F1
#
_cell.length_a   1.000
_cell.length_b   1.000
_cell.length_c   1.000
_cell.angle_alpha   90.00
_cell.angle_beta   90.00
_cell.angle_gamma   90.00
#
_symmetry.space_group_name_H-M   'P 1'
#
loop_
_entity.id
_entity.type
_entity.pdbx_description
1 polymer ?
#
loop_
_entity_poly.entity_id
_entity_poly.type
_entity_poly.pdbx_seq_one_letter_code
_entity_poly.pdbx_strand_id
1 'polypeptide(L)'
;YEEGWIKPNPPKQRTEKTIAIVGSGPAGLACADQLNKAGHIVTVYEKNEYLGGLLTLGIPNFKMDKKIVERRIKLMKQEGIKFKTGVNVGVDVSAKELQEKFDAIVLCGGAESPRDLPVEGRDLKGTYVAMDFLTQQTKKYLGTKFSDAEIISAKGKKVIVLGGGDTGSDCIGTSNRQGASSVKQYELLACSPKERDLDNPWPQWAFIERTSTSQEEGVGRDYGIMTKKLTGENGVLQKLHAVRLEFGPKDPKTGRREMKEIEGSEFEEDVDLVLLAMGFLGPRKEGLLEELGVDLTERGNVKAGDNKMTSVDGVFTAGDMTRGQSLVVWAIAEGRKAAECVNNYLMAEVFT
;
A
#
# COMPACT_ATOMS: atom_id res chain seq x y z
N TYR A 1 -20.48 -3.34 18.67
CA TYR A 1 -19.62 -4.49 19.03
C TYR A 1 -19.57 -4.65 20.54
N GLU A 2 -19.25 -3.61 21.31
CA GLU A 2 -19.33 -3.64 22.78
C GLU A 2 -20.75 -3.97 23.27
N GLU A 3 -21.76 -3.36 22.66
CA GLU A 3 -23.18 -3.65 22.90
C GLU A 3 -23.68 -5.00 22.32
N GLY A 4 -22.79 -5.83 21.76
CA GLY A 4 -23.17 -7.15 21.20
C GLY A 4 -24.09 -7.11 19.96
N TRP A 5 -24.34 -5.94 19.37
CA TRP A 5 -25.24 -5.79 18.20
C TRP A 5 -24.73 -6.41 16.91
N ILE A 6 -23.41 -6.55 16.76
CA ILE A 6 -22.82 -7.18 15.58
C ILE A 6 -22.54 -8.63 15.90
N LYS A 7 -23.27 -9.53 15.24
CA LYS A 7 -23.16 -10.99 15.38
C LYS A 7 -22.91 -11.62 14.02
N PRO A 8 -22.28 -12.82 13.96
CA PRO A 8 -22.12 -13.54 12.71
C PRO A 8 -23.47 -13.75 12.03
N ASN A 9 -23.56 -13.46 10.74
CA ASN A 9 -24.75 -13.69 9.94
C ASN A 9 -24.40 -14.50 8.68
N PRO A 10 -24.09 -15.81 8.82
CA PRO A 10 -23.79 -16.66 7.67
C PRO A 10 -24.98 -16.75 6.70
N PRO A 11 -24.74 -16.97 5.40
CA PRO A 11 -25.82 -17.12 4.43
C PRO A 11 -26.68 -18.35 4.74
N LYS A 12 -27.99 -18.22 4.51
CA LYS A 12 -28.96 -19.30 4.78
C LYS A 12 -28.89 -20.44 3.77
N GLN A 13 -28.46 -20.15 2.55
CA GLN A 13 -28.31 -21.10 1.46
C GLN A 13 -26.95 -20.90 0.80
N ARG A 14 -26.34 -21.98 0.34
CA ARG A 14 -25.09 -21.96 -0.41
C ARG A 14 -25.39 -22.21 -1.89
N THR A 15 -24.67 -21.50 -2.74
CA THR A 15 -24.76 -21.64 -4.21
C THR A 15 -23.85 -22.74 -4.75
N GLU A 16 -23.04 -23.36 -3.88
CA GLU A 16 -21.95 -24.31 -4.21
C GLU A 16 -20.83 -23.76 -5.11
N LYS A 17 -20.99 -22.55 -5.66
CA LYS A 17 -19.94 -21.85 -6.41
C LYS A 17 -18.80 -21.43 -5.48
N THR A 18 -17.58 -21.68 -5.93
CA THR A 18 -16.33 -21.51 -5.20
C THR A 18 -15.52 -20.35 -5.76
N ILE A 19 -14.99 -19.51 -4.88
CA ILE A 19 -14.26 -18.29 -5.28
C ILE A 19 -12.95 -18.17 -4.51
N ALA A 20 -11.86 -17.93 -5.24
CA ALA A 20 -10.57 -17.57 -4.66
C ALA A 20 -10.36 -16.05 -4.70
N ILE A 21 -9.99 -15.46 -3.57
CA ILE A 21 -9.59 -14.05 -3.48
C ILE A 21 -8.12 -13.99 -3.10
N VAL A 22 -7.30 -13.33 -3.91
CA VAL A 22 -5.85 -13.23 -3.68
C VAL A 22 -5.53 -11.87 -3.07
N GLY A 23 -5.16 -11.86 -1.80
CA GLY A 23 -4.87 -10.67 -0.99
C GLY A 23 -5.96 -10.40 0.04
N SER A 24 -5.56 -10.22 1.30
CA SER A 24 -6.49 -9.94 2.42
C SER A 24 -6.56 -8.47 2.82
N GLY A 25 -6.18 -7.56 1.91
CA GLY A 25 -6.36 -6.12 2.09
C GLY A 25 -7.84 -5.69 2.14
N PRO A 26 -8.12 -4.38 2.27
CA PRO A 26 -9.49 -3.88 2.36
C PRO A 26 -10.40 -4.32 1.20
N ALA A 27 -9.87 -4.32 -0.03
CA ALA A 27 -10.60 -4.77 -1.21
C ALA A 27 -10.98 -6.25 -1.13
N GLY A 28 -10.00 -7.12 -0.82
CA GLY A 28 -10.22 -8.56 -0.70
C GLY A 28 -11.20 -8.91 0.43
N LEU A 29 -11.07 -8.28 1.60
CA LEU A 29 -11.98 -8.49 2.72
C LEU A 29 -13.41 -8.01 2.41
N ALA A 30 -13.55 -6.86 1.75
CA ALA A 30 -14.86 -6.34 1.36
C ALA A 30 -15.52 -7.23 0.29
N CYS A 31 -14.74 -7.71 -0.67
CA CYS A 31 -15.20 -8.64 -1.70
C CYS A 31 -15.65 -9.96 -1.09
N ALA A 32 -14.83 -10.54 -0.19
CA ALA A 32 -15.12 -11.78 0.50
C ALA A 32 -16.40 -11.73 1.32
N ASP A 33 -16.61 -10.65 2.07
CA ASP A 33 -17.81 -10.43 2.88
C ASP A 33 -19.09 -10.41 2.02
N GLN A 34 -19.07 -9.71 0.88
CA GLN A 34 -20.24 -9.61 0.00
C GLN A 34 -20.53 -10.94 -0.71
N LEU A 35 -19.51 -11.61 -1.24
CA LEU A 35 -19.67 -12.90 -1.92
C LEU A 35 -20.14 -14.00 -0.97
N ASN A 36 -19.63 -14.01 0.26
CA ASN A 36 -20.12 -14.95 1.28
C ASN A 36 -21.58 -14.68 1.63
N LYS A 37 -22.00 -13.41 1.74
CA LYS A 37 -23.41 -13.05 1.96
C LYS A 37 -24.32 -13.46 0.80
N ALA A 38 -23.82 -13.43 -0.43
CA ALA A 38 -24.52 -13.93 -1.61
C ALA A 38 -24.63 -15.47 -1.65
N GLY A 39 -24.00 -16.18 -0.72
CA GLY A 39 -24.09 -17.65 -0.60
C GLY A 39 -22.93 -18.41 -1.22
N HIS A 40 -21.96 -17.74 -1.83
CA HIS A 40 -20.78 -18.40 -2.41
C HIS A 40 -19.81 -18.93 -1.35
N ILE A 41 -18.97 -19.89 -1.72
CA ILE A 41 -17.91 -20.46 -0.88
C ILE A 41 -16.61 -19.71 -1.17
N VAL A 42 -16.19 -18.87 -0.22
CA VAL A 42 -15.05 -17.96 -0.42
C VAL A 42 -13.81 -18.45 0.32
N THR A 43 -12.68 -18.51 -0.39
CA THR A 43 -11.34 -18.70 0.18
C THR A 43 -10.45 -17.50 -0.13
N VAL A 44 -9.94 -16.85 0.91
CA VAL A 44 -8.99 -15.73 0.80
C VAL A 44 -7.58 -16.26 1.01
N TYR A 45 -6.70 -16.03 0.04
CA TYR A 45 -5.27 -16.32 0.10
C TYR A 45 -4.51 -15.06 0.48
N GLU A 46 -3.61 -15.16 1.45
CA GLU A 46 -2.76 -14.07 1.93
C GLU A 46 -1.32 -14.56 2.01
N LYS A 47 -0.40 -13.82 1.39
CA LYS A 47 1.03 -14.16 1.37
C LYS A 47 1.70 -13.99 2.74
N ASN A 48 1.20 -13.07 3.56
CA ASN A 48 1.74 -12.82 4.89
C ASN A 48 1.11 -13.74 5.95
N GLU A 49 1.73 -13.81 7.11
CA GLU A 49 1.18 -14.53 8.27
C GLU A 49 -0.03 -13.81 8.87
N TYR A 50 -0.15 -12.50 8.60
CA TYR A 50 -1.17 -11.61 9.15
C TYR A 50 -2.14 -11.16 8.06
N LEU A 51 -3.43 -11.25 8.37
CA LEU A 51 -4.52 -10.80 7.52
C LEU A 51 -4.76 -9.29 7.65
N GLY A 52 -5.32 -8.66 6.61
CA GLY A 52 -5.71 -7.24 6.61
C GLY A 52 -4.85 -6.34 5.71
N GLY A 53 -3.82 -6.89 5.07
CA GLY A 53 -2.89 -6.14 4.22
C GLY A 53 -2.29 -4.93 4.94
N LEU A 54 -2.25 -3.77 4.27
CA LEU A 54 -1.70 -2.54 4.85
C LEU A 54 -2.45 -2.03 6.08
N LEU A 55 -3.72 -2.39 6.29
CA LEU A 55 -4.41 -2.06 7.55
C LEU A 55 -3.68 -2.67 8.76
N THR A 56 -3.15 -3.88 8.56
CA THR A 56 -2.44 -4.60 9.60
C THR A 56 -0.95 -4.27 9.57
N LEU A 57 -0.29 -4.42 8.43
CA LEU A 57 1.18 -4.37 8.33
C LEU A 57 1.76 -3.03 7.87
N GLY A 58 0.94 -2.10 7.39
CA GLY A 58 1.43 -0.80 6.88
C GLY A 58 1.15 0.36 7.83
N ILE A 59 -0.11 0.56 8.16
CA ILE A 59 -0.54 1.66 9.03
C ILE A 59 -0.04 1.39 10.46
N PRO A 60 0.65 2.33 11.12
CA PRO A 60 1.13 2.13 12.48
C PRO A 60 -0.01 2.00 13.51
N ASN A 61 0.27 1.31 14.62
CA ASN A 61 -0.71 1.09 15.70
C ASN A 61 -1.23 2.37 16.34
N PHE A 62 -0.41 3.42 16.41
CA PHE A 62 -0.82 4.71 16.98
C PHE A 62 -1.84 5.45 16.10
N LYS A 63 -1.95 5.12 14.81
CA LYS A 63 -3.03 5.61 13.93
C LYS A 63 -4.23 4.68 13.94
N MET A 64 -4.00 3.37 14.00
CA MET A 64 -5.08 2.38 13.96
C MET A 64 -4.72 1.09 14.69
N ASP A 65 -5.49 0.79 15.75
CA ASP A 65 -5.38 -0.44 16.53
C ASP A 65 -5.75 -1.67 15.67
N LYS A 66 -4.87 -2.68 15.70
CA LYS A 66 -4.98 -3.94 14.95
C LYS A 66 -6.14 -4.80 15.43
N LYS A 67 -6.57 -4.63 16.68
CA LYS A 67 -7.76 -5.30 17.23
C LYS A 67 -9.03 -5.02 16.43
N ILE A 68 -9.13 -3.85 15.78
CA ILE A 68 -10.28 -3.50 14.95
C ILE A 68 -10.36 -4.43 13.72
N VAL A 69 -9.23 -4.67 13.09
CA VAL A 69 -9.09 -5.55 11.90
C VAL A 69 -9.31 -7.00 12.30
N GLU A 70 -8.64 -7.45 13.36
CA GLU A 70 -8.77 -8.81 13.91
C GLU A 70 -10.23 -9.14 14.27
N ARG A 71 -10.94 -8.21 14.93
CA ARG A 71 -12.35 -8.36 15.30
C ARG A 71 -13.22 -8.60 14.07
N ARG A 72 -12.99 -7.87 12.98
CA ARG A 72 -13.76 -8.03 11.74
C ARG A 72 -13.46 -9.36 11.06
N ILE A 73 -12.19 -9.77 11.00
CA ILE A 73 -11.78 -11.05 10.43
C ILE A 73 -12.35 -12.23 11.22
N LYS A 74 -12.37 -12.14 12.56
CA LYS A 74 -12.98 -13.18 13.41
C LYS A 74 -14.45 -13.39 13.08
N LEU A 75 -15.20 -12.31 12.88
CA LEU A 75 -16.60 -12.37 12.45
C LEU A 75 -16.73 -13.06 11.08
N MET A 76 -15.91 -12.66 10.11
CA MET A 76 -15.91 -13.25 8.76
C MET A 76 -15.58 -14.75 8.76
N LYS A 77 -14.65 -15.19 9.62
CA LYS A 77 -14.37 -16.62 9.84
C LYS A 77 -15.58 -17.36 10.39
N GLN A 78 -16.28 -16.78 11.36
CA GLN A 78 -17.51 -17.34 11.93
C GLN A 78 -18.66 -17.41 10.92
N GLU A 79 -18.66 -16.53 9.92
CA GLU A 79 -19.63 -16.53 8.81
C GLU A 79 -19.28 -17.54 7.70
N GLY A 80 -18.17 -18.26 7.83
CA GLY A 80 -17.76 -19.36 6.94
C GLY A 80 -16.69 -19.01 5.90
N ILE A 81 -16.12 -17.80 5.93
CA ILE A 81 -15.03 -17.43 5.01
C ILE A 81 -13.74 -18.14 5.43
N LYS A 82 -13.11 -18.83 4.48
CA LYS A 82 -11.84 -19.53 4.69
C LYS A 82 -10.68 -18.57 4.42
N PHE A 83 -9.66 -18.59 5.28
CA PHE A 83 -8.45 -17.81 5.10
C PHE A 83 -7.23 -18.74 5.10
N LYS A 84 -6.38 -18.59 4.09
CA LYS A 84 -5.08 -19.27 3.96
C LYS A 84 -3.98 -18.23 3.99
N THR A 85 -3.30 -18.11 5.12
CA THR A 85 -2.17 -17.18 5.35
C THR A 85 -0.84 -17.86 5.05
N GLY A 86 0.20 -17.08 4.76
CA GLY A 86 1.52 -17.60 4.38
C GLY A 86 1.52 -18.31 3.04
N VAL A 87 0.58 -17.97 2.15
CA VAL A 87 0.47 -18.58 0.81
C VAL A 87 0.57 -17.47 -0.24
N ASN A 88 1.69 -17.43 -0.93
CA ASN A 88 1.96 -16.52 -2.04
C ASN A 88 1.55 -17.18 -3.36
N VAL A 89 0.39 -16.79 -3.89
CA VAL A 89 -0.10 -17.31 -5.17
C VAL A 89 0.80 -16.83 -6.31
N GLY A 90 1.15 -17.72 -7.24
CA GLY A 90 2.19 -17.54 -8.25
C GLY A 90 3.60 -17.93 -7.78
N VAL A 91 3.74 -18.42 -6.53
CA VAL A 91 5.00 -18.97 -6.00
C VAL A 91 4.74 -20.29 -5.28
N ASP A 92 3.91 -20.29 -4.23
CA ASP A 92 3.59 -21.47 -3.44
C ASP A 92 2.45 -22.30 -4.05
N VAL A 93 1.55 -21.62 -4.76
CA VAL A 93 0.41 -22.21 -5.48
C VAL A 93 0.31 -21.52 -6.83
N SER A 94 0.28 -22.28 -7.92
CA SER A 94 0.20 -21.68 -9.27
C SER A 94 -1.15 -21.03 -9.53
N ALA A 95 -1.18 -20.02 -10.40
CA ALA A 95 -2.41 -19.37 -10.80
C ALA A 95 -3.35 -20.33 -11.56
N LYS A 96 -2.77 -21.25 -12.35
CA LYS A 96 -3.51 -22.29 -13.08
C LYS A 96 -4.24 -23.24 -12.14
N GLU A 97 -3.60 -23.65 -11.06
CA GLU A 97 -4.24 -24.48 -10.03
C GLU A 97 -5.46 -23.78 -9.42
N LEU A 98 -5.42 -22.46 -9.25
CA LEU A 98 -6.60 -21.71 -8.80
C LEU A 98 -7.70 -21.71 -9.88
N GLN A 99 -7.35 -21.55 -11.16
CA GLN A 99 -8.32 -21.56 -12.26
C GLN A 99 -9.02 -22.92 -12.40
N GLU A 100 -8.32 -24.01 -12.13
CA GLU A 100 -8.91 -25.36 -12.16
C GLU A 100 -9.81 -25.66 -10.95
N LYS A 101 -9.53 -25.04 -9.79
CA LYS A 101 -10.18 -25.35 -8.51
C LYS A 101 -11.35 -24.45 -8.16
N PHE A 102 -11.43 -23.27 -8.75
CA PHE A 102 -12.41 -22.25 -8.37
C PHE A 102 -13.17 -21.76 -9.59
N ASP A 103 -14.48 -21.53 -9.43
CA ASP A 103 -15.35 -21.00 -10.49
C ASP A 103 -14.99 -19.54 -10.84
N ALA A 104 -14.40 -18.79 -9.90
CA ALA A 104 -13.89 -17.43 -10.16
C ALA A 104 -12.70 -17.07 -9.27
N ILE A 105 -11.87 -16.14 -9.76
CA ILE A 105 -10.72 -15.59 -9.04
C ILE A 105 -10.84 -14.06 -8.96
N VAL A 106 -10.56 -13.48 -7.80
CA VAL A 106 -10.48 -12.02 -7.62
C VAL A 106 -9.09 -11.61 -7.13
N LEU A 107 -8.41 -10.81 -7.93
CA LEU A 107 -7.07 -10.29 -7.66
C LEU A 107 -7.17 -9.01 -6.81
N CYS A 108 -6.62 -9.06 -5.60
CA CYS A 108 -6.65 -7.98 -4.60
C CYS A 108 -5.28 -7.79 -3.93
N GLY A 109 -4.19 -8.12 -4.61
CA GLY A 109 -2.82 -8.08 -4.05
C GLY A 109 -2.26 -6.66 -3.85
N GLY A 110 -3.00 -5.62 -4.24
CA GLY A 110 -2.59 -4.22 -4.06
C GLY A 110 -1.49 -3.75 -5.02
N ALA A 111 -0.95 -2.57 -4.76
CA ALA A 111 0.19 -1.99 -5.47
C ALA A 111 1.43 -2.06 -4.57
N GLU A 112 2.24 -3.10 -4.74
CA GLU A 112 3.34 -3.40 -3.84
C GLU A 112 4.71 -2.95 -4.36
N SER A 113 4.84 -2.69 -5.66
CA SER A 113 6.12 -2.32 -6.26
C SER A 113 6.48 -0.90 -5.82
N PRO A 114 7.46 -0.69 -4.93
CA PRO A 114 7.77 0.64 -4.42
C PRO A 114 8.43 1.46 -5.53
N ARG A 115 8.27 2.78 -5.48
CA ARG A 115 9.09 3.68 -6.27
C ARG A 115 10.48 3.72 -5.68
N ASP A 116 11.47 3.33 -6.47
CA ASP A 116 12.86 3.29 -6.03
C ASP A 116 13.59 4.62 -6.29
N LEU A 117 14.77 4.78 -5.67
CA LEU A 117 15.65 5.94 -5.81
C LEU A 117 16.95 5.51 -6.53
N PRO A 118 17.01 5.58 -7.88
CA PRO A 118 18.14 5.09 -8.66
C PRO A 118 19.30 6.10 -8.64
N VAL A 119 19.97 6.23 -7.49
CA VAL A 119 21.14 7.09 -7.28
C VAL A 119 22.34 6.28 -6.81
N GLU A 120 23.54 6.81 -7.01
CA GLU A 120 24.76 6.22 -6.44
C GLU A 120 24.63 6.08 -4.91
N GLY A 121 25.05 4.94 -4.37
CA GLY A 121 24.96 4.62 -2.94
C GLY A 121 23.57 4.19 -2.45
N ARG A 122 22.61 3.96 -3.35
CA ARG A 122 21.27 3.43 -3.02
C ARG A 122 21.31 2.13 -2.20
N ASP A 123 22.31 1.28 -2.43
CA ASP A 123 22.44 -0.04 -1.78
C ASP A 123 23.19 0.00 -0.44
N LEU A 124 23.63 1.19 0.01
CA LEU A 124 24.31 1.33 1.30
C LEU A 124 23.40 0.90 2.46
N LYS A 125 23.99 0.17 3.43
CA LYS A 125 23.29 -0.20 4.66
C LYS A 125 22.89 1.07 5.41
N GLY A 126 21.58 1.25 5.58
CA GLY A 126 21.02 2.51 6.08
C GLY A 126 19.95 3.09 5.15
N THR A 127 19.84 2.61 3.91
CA THR A 127 18.81 3.06 2.96
C THR A 127 17.76 1.97 2.76
N TYR A 128 16.52 2.22 3.17
CA TYR A 128 15.45 1.23 3.10
C TYR A 128 14.18 1.80 2.48
N VAL A 129 13.39 0.93 1.84
CA VAL A 129 12.02 1.27 1.48
C VAL A 129 11.20 1.45 2.76
N ALA A 130 10.37 2.48 2.81
CA ALA A 130 9.57 2.80 4.00
C ALA A 130 8.73 1.61 4.50
N MET A 131 8.17 0.82 3.58
CA MET A 131 7.35 -0.32 3.95
C MET A 131 8.11 -1.41 4.70
N ASP A 132 9.39 -1.64 4.39
CA ASP A 132 10.18 -2.64 5.12
C ASP A 132 10.32 -2.24 6.59
N PHE A 133 10.59 -0.96 6.83
CA PHE A 133 10.68 -0.39 8.18
C PHE A 133 9.34 -0.45 8.93
N LEU A 134 8.25 0.00 8.30
CA LEU A 134 6.92 0.04 8.93
C LEU A 134 6.37 -1.38 9.19
N THR A 135 6.47 -2.28 8.21
CA THR A 135 6.02 -3.66 8.34
C THR A 135 6.84 -4.41 9.39
N GLN A 136 8.15 -4.23 9.44
CA GLN A 136 8.97 -4.83 10.49
C GLN A 136 8.55 -4.34 11.87
N GLN A 137 8.32 -3.03 12.04
CA GLN A 137 7.86 -2.48 13.32
C GLN A 137 6.53 -3.10 13.77
N THR A 138 5.56 -3.23 12.86
CA THR A 138 4.28 -3.86 13.21
C THR A 138 4.43 -5.35 13.49
N LYS A 139 5.22 -6.09 12.70
CA LYS A 139 5.50 -7.51 12.99
C LYS A 139 6.14 -7.69 14.37
N LYS A 140 7.07 -6.82 14.77
CA LYS A 140 7.66 -6.80 16.13
C LYS A 140 6.59 -6.57 17.20
N TYR A 141 5.70 -5.60 16.99
CA TYR A 141 4.59 -5.35 17.91
C TYR A 141 3.67 -6.57 18.04
N LEU A 142 3.43 -7.28 16.94
CA LEU A 142 2.61 -8.51 16.90
C LEU A 142 3.37 -9.77 17.37
N GLY A 143 4.59 -9.62 17.89
CA GLY A 143 5.36 -10.70 18.53
C GLY A 143 6.31 -11.46 17.60
N THR A 144 6.46 -11.06 16.32
CA THR A 144 7.48 -11.62 15.44
C THR A 144 8.88 -11.21 15.92
N LYS A 145 9.79 -12.18 16.02
CA LYS A 145 11.19 -11.95 16.40
C LYS A 145 12.05 -11.79 15.14
N PHE A 146 12.99 -10.86 15.20
CA PHE A 146 14.00 -10.62 14.17
C PHE A 146 15.38 -10.70 14.82
N SER A 147 16.39 -11.15 14.08
CA SER A 147 17.77 -11.08 14.55
C SER A 147 18.26 -9.63 14.55
N ASP A 148 19.27 -9.32 15.36
CA ASP A 148 19.83 -7.95 15.44
C ASP A 148 20.37 -7.45 14.09
N ALA A 149 20.83 -8.36 13.23
CA ALA A 149 21.33 -8.03 11.89
C ALA A 149 20.22 -7.58 10.93
N GLU A 150 18.99 -8.07 11.12
CA GLU A 150 17.83 -7.77 10.28
C GLU A 150 17.06 -6.53 10.75
N ILE A 151 17.28 -6.09 11.99
CA ILE A 151 16.49 -5.00 12.59
C ILE A 151 16.81 -3.66 11.91
N ILE A 152 15.79 -3.07 11.31
CA ILE A 152 15.79 -1.67 10.87
C ILE A 152 15.32 -0.85 12.07
N SER A 153 16.24 -0.11 12.70
CA SER A 153 15.92 0.76 13.83
C SER A 153 16.40 2.19 13.59
N ALA A 154 15.55 3.13 13.98
CA ALA A 154 15.81 4.56 14.06
C ALA A 154 16.39 5.00 15.41
N LYS A 155 16.51 4.11 16.40
CA LYS A 155 16.97 4.46 17.76
C LYS A 155 18.35 5.13 17.73
N GLY A 156 18.43 6.36 18.23
CA GLY A 156 19.66 7.16 18.30
C GLY A 156 20.22 7.62 16.95
N LYS A 157 19.45 7.49 15.86
CA LYS A 157 19.90 7.80 14.49
C LYS A 157 19.37 9.15 13.99
N LYS A 158 20.14 9.79 13.11
CA LYS A 158 19.69 10.86 12.22
C LYS A 158 18.92 10.24 11.06
N VAL A 159 17.61 10.49 11.01
CA VAL A 159 16.72 9.88 10.02
C VAL A 159 16.28 10.91 8.98
N ILE A 160 16.39 10.58 7.70
CA ILE A 160 15.80 11.34 6.60
C ILE A 160 14.71 10.49 5.93
N VAL A 161 13.49 11.02 5.89
CA VAL A 161 12.35 10.43 5.18
C VAL A 161 12.17 11.15 3.85
N LEU A 162 12.28 10.41 2.74
CA LEU A 162 12.08 10.95 1.39
C LEU A 162 10.63 10.71 0.94
N GLY A 163 9.83 11.78 0.91
CA GLY A 163 8.42 11.76 0.50
C GLY A 163 7.46 12.36 1.54
N GLY A 164 6.52 13.16 1.05
CA GLY A 164 5.57 13.97 1.81
C GLY A 164 4.22 13.31 2.13
N GLY A 165 3.98 12.09 1.67
CA GLY A 165 2.70 11.39 1.81
C GLY A 165 2.47 10.75 3.19
N ASP A 166 1.33 10.05 3.33
CA ASP A 166 0.94 9.35 4.57
C ASP A 166 1.99 8.34 5.04
N THR A 167 2.61 7.60 4.12
CA THR A 167 3.71 6.67 4.40
C THR A 167 4.92 7.38 5.02
N GLY A 168 5.21 8.61 4.57
CA GLY A 168 6.27 9.44 5.14
C GLY A 168 5.92 9.89 6.56
N SER A 169 4.67 10.34 6.77
CA SER A 169 4.12 10.65 8.11
C SER A 169 4.24 9.45 9.07
N ASP A 170 3.93 8.23 8.60
CA ASP A 170 4.05 7.01 9.39
C ASP A 170 5.51 6.69 9.76
N CYS A 171 6.45 6.90 8.84
CA CYS A 171 7.87 6.74 9.10
C CYS A 171 8.37 7.73 10.15
N ILE A 172 7.92 8.98 10.09
CA ILE A 172 8.26 10.02 11.08
C ILE A 172 7.77 9.61 12.47
N GLY A 173 6.48 9.31 12.62
CA GLY A 173 5.90 8.96 13.91
C GLY A 173 6.48 7.68 14.50
N THR A 174 6.86 6.73 13.66
CA THR A 174 7.56 5.50 14.08
C THR A 174 9.00 5.79 14.51
N SER A 175 9.74 6.60 13.76
CA SER A 175 11.12 6.97 14.08
C SER A 175 11.22 7.74 15.39
N ASN A 176 10.32 8.70 15.61
CA ASN A 176 10.22 9.44 16.87
C ASN A 176 9.97 8.50 18.07
N ARG A 177 9.04 7.56 17.95
CA ARG A 177 8.73 6.57 18.99
C ARG A 177 9.86 5.57 19.25
N GLN A 178 10.69 5.29 18.24
CA GLN A 178 11.89 4.48 18.42
C GLN A 178 13.05 5.25 19.08
N GLY A 179 12.92 6.57 19.25
CA GLY A 179 13.93 7.42 19.87
C GLY A 179 15.03 7.85 18.92
N ALA A 180 14.69 8.22 17.68
CA ALA A 180 15.62 8.87 16.75
C ALA A 180 16.26 10.13 17.38
N SER A 181 17.52 10.40 17.03
CA SER A 181 18.20 11.62 17.50
C SER A 181 17.68 12.86 16.79
N SER A 182 17.32 12.70 15.51
CA SER A 182 16.65 13.71 14.69
C SER A 182 15.88 13.03 13.57
N VAL A 183 14.78 13.66 13.16
CA VAL A 183 14.02 13.23 11.98
C VAL A 183 13.82 14.43 11.08
N LYS A 184 14.17 14.28 9.79
CA LYS A 184 13.85 15.24 8.74
C LYS A 184 13.03 14.57 7.64
N GLN A 185 12.21 15.37 6.98
CA GLN A 185 11.44 14.98 5.83
C GLN A 185 11.81 15.88 4.66
N TYR A 186 12.23 15.27 3.57
CA TYR A 186 12.45 15.97 2.32
C TYR A 186 11.40 15.57 1.30
N GLU A 187 10.79 16.60 0.71
CA GLU A 187 9.86 16.46 -0.39
C GLU A 187 10.50 16.98 -1.67
N LEU A 188 10.34 16.23 -2.76
CA LEU A 188 10.80 16.61 -4.09
C LEU A 188 10.06 17.86 -4.55
N LEU A 189 8.75 17.92 -4.32
CA LEU A 189 7.88 19.02 -4.72
C LEU A 189 7.99 20.24 -3.80
N ALA A 190 7.58 21.40 -4.32
CA ALA A 190 7.41 22.61 -3.51
C ALA A 190 6.35 22.41 -2.42
N CYS A 191 6.48 23.17 -1.33
CA CYS A 191 5.46 23.20 -0.27
C CYS A 191 4.11 23.62 -0.85
N SER A 192 3.05 22.89 -0.49
CA SER A 192 1.68 23.26 -0.82
C SER A 192 1.31 24.61 -0.18
N PRO A 193 0.38 25.38 -0.77
CA PRO A 193 -0.04 26.65 -0.19
C PRO A 193 -0.78 26.44 1.13
N LYS A 194 -0.75 27.44 2.02
CA LYS A 194 -1.47 27.36 3.31
C LYS A 194 -2.99 27.45 3.17
N GLU A 195 -3.45 28.10 2.11
CA GLU A 195 -4.87 28.33 1.80
C GLU A 195 -5.19 27.85 0.39
N ARG A 196 -6.49 27.64 0.10
CA ARG A 196 -6.94 27.23 -1.23
C ARG A 196 -6.62 28.33 -2.24
N ASP A 197 -6.06 27.93 -3.36
CA ASP A 197 -5.91 28.81 -4.52
C ASP A 197 -7.25 28.92 -5.26
N LEU A 198 -7.41 29.98 -6.06
CA LEU A 198 -8.62 30.26 -6.85
C LEU A 198 -8.94 29.15 -7.85
N ASP A 199 -7.92 28.41 -8.29
CA ASP A 199 -8.05 27.27 -9.21
C ASP A 199 -8.43 25.94 -8.52
N ASN A 200 -8.55 25.92 -7.18
CA ASN A 200 -8.98 24.77 -6.38
C ASN A 200 -10.21 25.08 -5.48
N PRO A 201 -11.37 25.42 -6.08
CA PRO A 201 -12.57 25.79 -5.33
C PRO A 201 -13.25 24.59 -4.66
N TRP A 202 -14.07 24.87 -3.65
CA TRP A 202 -15.00 23.88 -3.10
C TRP A 202 -16.03 23.47 -4.18
N PRO A 203 -16.44 22.19 -4.30
CA PRO A 203 -16.23 21.05 -3.39
C PRO A 203 -15.00 20.19 -3.69
N GLN A 204 -14.05 20.65 -4.51
CA GLN A 204 -12.84 19.87 -4.79
C GLN A 204 -12.01 19.66 -3.51
N TRP A 205 -11.22 18.59 -3.49
CA TRP A 205 -10.28 18.35 -2.39
C TRP A 205 -9.27 19.51 -2.30
N ALA A 206 -9.10 20.06 -1.08
CA ALA A 206 -8.20 21.18 -0.85
C ALA A 206 -6.74 20.76 -1.03
N PHE A 207 -6.06 21.34 -2.02
CA PHE A 207 -4.63 21.21 -2.24
C PHE A 207 -3.88 22.26 -1.39
N ILE A 208 -3.86 22.03 -0.09
CA ILE A 208 -3.21 22.89 0.90
C ILE A 208 -2.19 22.10 1.72
N GLU A 209 -1.24 22.81 2.31
CA GLU A 209 -0.33 22.22 3.30
C GLU A 209 -1.13 21.61 4.45
N ARG A 210 -0.78 20.37 4.78
CA ARG A 210 -1.34 19.66 5.93
C ARG A 210 -0.21 19.17 6.81
N THR A 211 -0.43 19.31 8.11
CA THR A 211 0.43 18.75 9.14
C THR A 211 -0.31 17.60 9.80
N SER A 212 0.33 16.44 9.83
CA SER A 212 -0.13 15.25 10.54
C SER A 212 0.35 15.29 11.99
N THR A 213 -0.33 14.57 12.89
CA THR A 213 0.09 14.44 14.29
C THR A 213 1.53 13.92 14.42
N SER A 214 1.97 13.01 13.55
CA SER A 214 3.35 12.54 13.52
C SER A 214 4.36 13.61 13.14
N GLN A 215 3.99 14.60 12.33
CA GLN A 215 4.84 15.74 12.05
C GLN A 215 4.85 16.74 13.22
N GLU A 216 3.73 16.90 13.93
CA GLU A 216 3.66 17.73 15.14
C GLU A 216 4.52 17.20 16.30
N GLU A 217 4.77 15.88 16.34
CA GLU A 217 5.66 15.25 17.33
C GLU A 217 7.13 15.68 17.22
N GLY A 218 7.53 16.29 16.10
CA GLY A 218 8.88 16.78 15.86
C GLY A 218 9.50 16.22 14.58
N VAL A 219 9.61 17.06 13.56
CA VAL A 219 10.32 16.78 12.31
C VAL A 219 10.77 18.08 11.65
N GLY A 220 11.99 18.10 11.10
CA GLY A 220 12.42 19.17 10.19
C GLY A 220 11.89 18.90 8.78
N ARG A 221 11.03 19.78 8.25
CA ARG A 221 10.47 19.64 6.89
C ARG A 221 11.15 20.62 5.95
N ASP A 222 11.58 20.12 4.79
CA ASP A 222 12.11 20.95 3.71
C ASP A 222 11.62 20.42 2.35
N TYR A 223 11.54 21.30 1.36
CA TYR A 223 10.80 21.09 0.12
C TYR A 223 11.62 21.51 -1.09
N GLY A 224 11.27 21.00 -2.27
CA GLY A 224 12.03 21.28 -3.48
C GLY A 224 13.43 20.70 -3.39
N ILE A 225 13.59 19.49 -2.86
CA ILE A 225 14.90 18.85 -2.68
C ILE A 225 14.99 17.62 -3.56
N MET A 226 16.00 17.58 -4.43
CA MET A 226 16.33 16.39 -5.22
C MET A 226 17.56 15.72 -4.64
N THR A 227 17.41 14.46 -4.20
CA THR A 227 18.56 13.64 -3.80
C THR A 227 19.37 13.24 -5.02
N LYS A 228 20.69 13.48 -4.99
CA LYS A 228 21.61 13.22 -6.11
C LYS A 228 22.42 11.94 -5.91
N LYS A 229 22.90 11.71 -4.69
CA LYS A 229 23.64 10.49 -4.30
C LYS A 229 23.66 10.30 -2.78
N LEU A 230 24.02 9.10 -2.38
CA LEU A 230 24.26 8.71 -1.00
C LEU A 230 25.71 8.26 -0.90
N THR A 231 26.41 8.65 0.17
CA THR A 231 27.80 8.23 0.39
C THR A 231 27.95 7.62 1.77
N GLY A 232 28.92 6.73 1.86
CA GLY A 232 29.15 5.94 3.05
C GLY A 232 30.54 5.33 3.07
N GLU A 233 30.90 4.77 4.21
CA GLU A 233 32.18 4.10 4.43
C GLU A 233 31.91 2.64 4.80
N ASN A 234 32.73 1.71 4.30
CA ASN A 234 32.57 0.27 4.56
C ASN A 234 31.15 -0.27 4.23
N GLY A 235 30.50 0.31 3.22
CA GLY A 235 29.14 -0.05 2.80
C GLY A 235 28.01 0.48 3.71
N VAL A 236 28.31 1.36 4.66
CA VAL A 236 27.33 1.94 5.59
C VAL A 236 27.10 3.41 5.27
N LEU A 237 25.83 3.81 5.16
CA LEU A 237 25.40 5.18 4.90
C LEU A 237 25.95 6.16 5.95
N GLN A 238 26.46 7.31 5.50
CA GLN A 238 26.89 8.41 6.37
C GLN A 238 26.34 9.77 5.93
N LYS A 239 26.14 10.00 4.62
CA LYS A 239 25.71 11.29 4.09
C LYS A 239 24.73 11.16 2.93
N LEU A 240 23.82 12.12 2.85
CA LEU A 240 22.94 12.36 1.71
C LEU A 240 23.38 13.64 1.01
N HIS A 241 23.50 13.58 -0.33
CA HIS A 241 23.84 14.71 -1.18
C HIS A 241 22.60 15.12 -1.97
N ALA A 242 22.27 16.39 -1.96
CA ALA A 242 21.08 16.91 -2.62
C ALA A 242 21.29 18.30 -3.21
N VAL A 243 20.33 18.72 -4.02
CA VAL A 243 20.28 20.05 -4.64
C VAL A 243 18.87 20.62 -4.48
N ARG A 244 18.74 21.94 -4.44
CA ARG A 244 17.44 22.60 -4.40
C ARG A 244 16.84 22.73 -5.80
N LEU A 245 15.52 22.68 -5.85
CA LEU A 245 14.72 22.81 -7.06
C LEU A 245 13.90 24.10 -7.02
N GLU A 246 13.85 24.76 -8.15
CA GLU A 246 12.80 25.72 -8.50
C GLU A 246 11.80 25.09 -9.48
N PHE A 247 10.57 25.60 -9.46
CA PHE A 247 9.49 25.05 -10.27
C PHE A 247 8.98 26.10 -11.25
N GLY A 248 9.03 25.76 -12.54
CA GLY A 248 8.46 26.56 -13.61
C GLY A 248 6.92 26.62 -13.58
N PRO A 249 6.31 27.33 -14.55
CA PRO A 249 4.86 27.39 -14.69
C PRO A 249 4.28 25.99 -14.93
N LYS A 250 3.01 25.83 -14.53
CA LYS A 250 2.27 24.58 -14.72
C LYS A 250 1.94 24.40 -16.20
N ASP A 251 2.32 23.26 -16.76
CA ASP A 251 1.93 22.85 -18.11
C ASP A 251 0.39 22.71 -18.17
N PRO A 252 -0.31 23.43 -19.07
CA PRO A 252 -1.76 23.40 -19.16
C PRO A 252 -2.32 22.06 -19.66
N LYS A 253 -1.53 21.25 -20.38
CA LYS A 253 -1.96 19.93 -20.88
C LYS A 253 -1.75 18.82 -19.85
N THR A 254 -0.57 18.81 -19.23
CA THR A 254 -0.18 17.71 -18.33
C THR A 254 -0.37 18.03 -16.85
N GLY A 255 -0.54 19.31 -16.51
CA GLY A 255 -0.61 19.80 -15.14
C GLY A 255 0.72 19.73 -14.37
N ARG A 256 1.82 19.32 -15.02
CA ARG A 256 3.14 19.18 -14.40
C ARG A 256 3.89 20.51 -14.40
N ARG A 257 4.74 20.72 -13.41
CA ARG A 257 5.70 21.83 -13.39
C ARG A 257 7.06 21.32 -13.81
N GLU A 258 7.75 22.10 -14.64
CA GLU A 258 9.15 21.84 -14.96
C GLU A 258 9.99 22.00 -13.69
N MET A 259 10.82 21.01 -13.37
CA MET A 259 11.76 21.05 -12.25
C MET A 259 13.10 21.56 -12.76
N LYS A 260 13.65 22.60 -12.14
CA LYS A 260 14.99 23.12 -12.47
C LYS A 260 15.86 23.11 -11.23
N GLU A 261 17.08 22.59 -11.37
CA GLU A 261 18.07 22.63 -10.30
C GLU A 261 18.57 24.07 -10.14
N ILE A 262 18.64 24.54 -8.89
CA ILE A 262 19.20 25.85 -8.57
C ILE A 262 20.72 25.68 -8.51
N GLU A 263 21.45 26.31 -9.44
CA GLU A 263 22.91 26.24 -9.52
C GLU A 263 23.57 26.76 -8.23
N GLY A 264 24.54 26.02 -7.69
CA GLY A 264 25.23 26.38 -6.45
C GLY A 264 24.44 26.10 -5.16
N SER A 265 23.28 25.44 -5.25
CA SER A 265 22.45 25.06 -4.11
C SER A 265 22.71 23.64 -3.59
N GLU A 266 23.76 22.98 -4.10
CA GLU A 266 24.17 21.65 -3.67
C GLU A 266 24.56 21.66 -2.18
N PHE A 267 24.12 20.63 -1.46
CA PHE A 267 24.45 20.46 -0.06
C PHE A 267 24.58 18.98 0.30
N GLU A 268 25.30 18.73 1.39
CA GLU A 268 25.39 17.42 2.02
C GLU A 268 24.85 17.47 3.45
N GLU A 269 24.25 16.37 3.89
CA GLU A 269 23.76 16.22 5.26
C GLU A 269 24.11 14.85 5.83
N ASP A 270 24.63 14.84 7.06
CA ASP A 270 24.89 13.61 7.81
C ASP A 270 23.59 12.84 8.11
N VAL A 271 23.58 11.54 7.78
CA VAL A 271 22.41 10.69 7.96
C VAL A 271 22.82 9.24 8.22
N ASP A 272 22.12 8.58 9.15
CA ASP A 272 22.35 7.18 9.50
C ASP A 272 21.25 6.25 8.94
N LEU A 273 20.09 6.81 8.60
CA LEU A 273 18.93 6.08 8.10
C LEU A 273 18.14 6.93 7.09
N VAL A 274 18.02 6.45 5.86
CA VAL A 274 17.15 7.00 4.82
C VAL A 274 15.97 6.05 4.60
N LEU A 275 14.75 6.59 4.69
CA LEU A 275 13.50 5.87 4.46
C LEU A 275 12.81 6.39 3.20
N LEU A 276 12.68 5.53 2.18
CA LEU A 276 12.08 5.87 0.89
C LEU A 276 10.55 5.73 0.96
N ALA A 277 9.86 6.85 1.13
CA ALA A 277 8.39 6.95 1.23
C ALA A 277 7.78 7.61 -0.03
N MET A 278 8.25 7.20 -1.22
CA MET A 278 7.95 7.86 -2.51
C MET A 278 6.76 7.26 -3.27
N GLY A 279 5.96 6.42 -2.61
CA GLY A 279 4.79 5.74 -3.17
C GLY A 279 5.11 4.45 -3.91
N PHE A 280 4.09 3.91 -4.59
CA PHE A 280 4.15 2.64 -5.32
C PHE A 280 3.81 2.81 -6.80
N LEU A 281 4.37 1.97 -7.65
CA LEU A 281 4.21 1.99 -9.10
C LEU A 281 3.06 1.10 -9.58
N GLY A 282 2.71 0.05 -8.85
CA GLY A 282 1.69 -0.90 -9.26
C GLY A 282 1.83 -2.25 -8.58
N PRO A 283 1.06 -3.27 -9.00
CA PRO A 283 1.17 -4.62 -8.47
C PRO A 283 2.51 -5.26 -8.82
N ARG A 284 2.87 -6.32 -8.07
CA ARG A 284 3.95 -7.23 -8.45
C ARG A 284 3.51 -8.00 -9.69
N LYS A 285 4.38 -8.08 -10.70
CA LYS A 285 4.06 -8.72 -11.99
C LYS A 285 4.49 -10.19 -11.98
N GLU A 286 5.66 -10.43 -11.42
CA GLU A 286 6.32 -11.74 -11.38
C GLU A 286 5.44 -12.76 -10.64
N GLY A 287 5.32 -13.96 -11.22
CA GLY A 287 4.49 -15.05 -10.69
C GLY A 287 3.04 -14.90 -11.13
N LEU A 288 2.15 -14.49 -10.22
CA LEU A 288 0.69 -14.54 -10.41
C LEU A 288 0.20 -13.87 -11.71
N LEU A 289 0.62 -12.64 -11.99
CA LEU A 289 0.08 -11.89 -13.13
C LEU A 289 0.68 -12.39 -14.46
N GLU A 290 1.96 -12.73 -14.47
CA GLU A 290 2.63 -13.33 -15.63
C GLU A 290 2.05 -14.71 -15.96
N GLU A 291 1.79 -15.57 -14.98
CA GLU A 291 1.18 -16.88 -15.17
C GLU A 291 -0.25 -16.78 -15.73
N LEU A 292 -1.03 -15.81 -15.25
CA LEU A 292 -2.38 -15.56 -15.75
C LEU A 292 -2.38 -14.89 -17.13
N GLY A 293 -1.33 -14.13 -17.48
CA GLY A 293 -1.26 -13.40 -18.74
C GLY A 293 -2.29 -12.27 -18.85
N VAL A 294 -2.61 -11.60 -17.74
CA VAL A 294 -3.58 -10.49 -17.74
C VAL A 294 -3.02 -9.23 -18.40
N ASP A 295 -3.88 -8.49 -19.10
CA ASP A 295 -3.52 -7.21 -19.69
C ASP A 295 -3.21 -6.16 -18.60
N LEU A 296 -2.19 -5.36 -18.84
CA LEU A 296 -1.85 -4.22 -17.99
C LEU A 296 -2.19 -2.89 -18.69
N THR A 297 -2.52 -1.90 -17.88
CA THR A 297 -2.63 -0.50 -18.34
C THR A 297 -1.24 0.08 -18.64
N GLU A 298 -1.17 1.22 -19.33
CA GLU A 298 0.10 1.96 -19.55
C GLU A 298 0.84 2.31 -18.25
N ARG A 299 0.10 2.41 -17.13
CA ARG A 299 0.66 2.67 -15.80
C ARG A 299 1.12 1.40 -15.07
N GLY A 300 0.94 0.22 -15.68
CA GLY A 300 1.33 -1.06 -15.11
C GLY A 300 0.35 -1.70 -14.13
N ASN A 301 -0.84 -1.11 -13.94
CA ASN A 301 -1.92 -1.72 -13.15
C ASN A 301 -2.66 -2.79 -13.95
N VAL A 302 -3.30 -3.77 -13.28
CA VAL A 302 -4.14 -4.77 -13.94
C VAL A 302 -5.34 -4.08 -14.58
N LYS A 303 -5.48 -4.28 -15.90
CA LYS A 303 -6.58 -3.72 -16.69
C LYS A 303 -7.85 -4.51 -16.41
N ALA A 304 -8.96 -3.80 -16.23
CA ALA A 304 -10.27 -4.38 -16.02
C ALA A 304 -11.34 -3.58 -16.74
N GLY A 305 -12.40 -4.25 -17.19
CA GLY A 305 -13.60 -3.59 -17.69
C GLY A 305 -14.46 -3.00 -16.57
N ASP A 306 -15.59 -2.39 -16.94
CA ASP A 306 -16.58 -1.85 -15.98
C ASP A 306 -17.18 -2.95 -15.08
N ASN A 307 -17.20 -4.19 -15.58
CA ASN A 307 -17.57 -5.40 -14.85
C ASN A 307 -16.45 -5.94 -13.95
N LYS A 308 -15.33 -5.21 -13.77
CA LYS A 308 -14.16 -5.62 -12.97
C LYS A 308 -13.44 -6.89 -13.45
N MET A 309 -13.86 -7.48 -14.57
CA MET A 309 -13.20 -8.63 -15.17
C MET A 309 -11.95 -8.17 -15.92
N THR A 310 -10.89 -8.97 -15.84
CA THR A 310 -9.63 -8.76 -16.56
C THR A 310 -9.76 -9.23 -18.02
N SER A 311 -8.64 -9.28 -18.76
CA SER A 311 -8.63 -9.92 -20.09
C SER A 311 -8.78 -11.45 -20.05
N VAL A 312 -8.70 -12.05 -18.86
CA VAL A 312 -8.87 -13.50 -18.65
C VAL A 312 -10.27 -13.76 -18.08
N ASP A 313 -11.03 -14.60 -18.76
CA ASP A 313 -12.39 -14.97 -18.35
C ASP A 313 -12.41 -15.62 -16.96
N GLY A 314 -13.43 -15.30 -16.16
CA GLY A 314 -13.53 -15.75 -14.76
C GLY A 314 -12.54 -15.11 -13.77
N VAL A 315 -11.64 -14.22 -14.24
CA VAL A 315 -10.66 -13.52 -13.41
C VAL A 315 -10.99 -12.03 -13.30
N PHE A 316 -11.14 -11.55 -12.07
CA PHE A 316 -11.51 -10.19 -11.73
C PHE A 316 -10.41 -9.49 -10.93
N THR A 317 -10.45 -8.15 -10.83
CA THR A 317 -9.49 -7.39 -10.02
C THR A 317 -10.14 -6.20 -9.32
N ALA A 318 -9.60 -5.81 -8.16
CA ALA A 318 -10.11 -4.70 -7.37
C ALA A 318 -9.04 -4.03 -6.50
N GLY A 319 -9.31 -2.77 -6.13
CA GLY A 319 -8.48 -1.98 -5.24
C GLY A 319 -7.22 -1.49 -5.94
N ASP A 320 -6.16 -1.29 -5.15
CA ASP A 320 -4.93 -0.67 -5.65
C ASP A 320 -4.26 -1.44 -6.79
N MET A 321 -4.56 -2.73 -6.96
CA MET A 321 -4.06 -3.56 -8.06
C MET A 321 -4.57 -3.11 -9.45
N THR A 322 -5.77 -2.52 -9.52
CA THR A 322 -6.35 -1.97 -10.76
C THR A 322 -6.31 -0.44 -10.79
N ARG A 323 -6.56 0.20 -9.65
CA ARG A 323 -6.62 1.66 -9.53
C ARG A 323 -5.24 2.32 -9.43
N GLY A 324 -4.26 1.61 -8.88
CA GLY A 324 -3.07 2.21 -8.26
C GLY A 324 -3.33 2.65 -6.83
N GLN A 325 -2.28 3.07 -6.13
CA GLN A 325 -2.33 3.47 -4.71
C GLN A 325 -3.46 4.48 -4.44
N SER A 326 -4.36 4.14 -3.53
CA SER A 326 -5.51 5.00 -3.20
C SER A 326 -5.92 4.88 -1.73
N LEU A 327 -7.06 5.50 -1.39
CA LEU A 327 -7.61 5.47 -0.03
C LEU A 327 -8.32 4.14 0.25
N VAL A 328 -8.31 3.74 1.53
CA VAL A 328 -9.00 2.53 2.02
C VAL A 328 -10.46 2.47 1.59
N VAL A 329 -11.17 3.60 1.57
CA VAL A 329 -12.58 3.66 1.15
C VAL A 329 -12.76 3.27 -0.32
N TRP A 330 -11.83 3.64 -1.20
CA TRP A 330 -11.86 3.23 -2.61
C TRP A 330 -11.61 1.74 -2.75
N ALA A 331 -10.64 1.19 -2.02
CA ALA A 331 -10.40 -0.24 -2.01
C ALA A 331 -11.64 -1.04 -1.55
N ILE A 332 -12.33 -0.59 -0.50
CA ILE A 332 -13.59 -1.22 -0.03
C ILE A 332 -14.70 -1.10 -1.10
N ALA A 333 -14.86 0.07 -1.70
CA ALA A 333 -15.87 0.30 -2.75
C ALA A 333 -15.62 -0.60 -3.96
N GLU A 334 -14.37 -0.70 -4.43
CA GLU A 334 -14.01 -1.55 -5.55
C GLU A 334 -14.14 -3.03 -5.23
N GLY A 335 -13.78 -3.47 -4.01
CA GLY A 335 -14.00 -4.84 -3.58
C GLY A 335 -15.48 -5.24 -3.57
N ARG A 336 -16.37 -4.33 -3.11
CA ARG A 336 -17.82 -4.53 -3.19
C ARG A 336 -18.32 -4.58 -4.63
N LYS A 337 -17.79 -3.72 -5.51
CA LYS A 337 -18.16 -3.73 -6.92
C LYS A 337 -17.73 -5.03 -7.61
N ALA A 338 -16.52 -5.50 -7.34
CA ALA A 338 -16.04 -6.77 -7.88
C ALA A 338 -16.89 -7.95 -7.40
N ALA A 339 -17.31 -7.97 -6.13
CA ALA A 339 -18.21 -9.00 -5.62
C ALA A 339 -19.57 -9.03 -6.37
N GLU A 340 -20.16 -7.87 -6.64
CA GLU A 340 -21.40 -7.78 -7.44
C GLU A 340 -21.18 -8.36 -8.84
N CYS A 341 -20.08 -7.99 -9.50
CA CYS A 341 -19.79 -8.44 -10.85
C CYS A 341 -19.49 -9.94 -10.93
N VAL A 342 -18.74 -10.49 -9.97
CA VAL A 342 -18.46 -11.93 -9.86
C VAL A 342 -19.76 -12.71 -9.64
N ASN A 343 -20.63 -12.25 -8.73
CA ASN A 343 -21.93 -12.87 -8.51
C ASN A 343 -22.77 -12.89 -9.80
N ASN A 344 -22.83 -11.77 -10.53
CA ASN A 344 -23.60 -11.71 -11.78
C ASN A 344 -23.04 -12.65 -12.85
N TYR A 345 -21.71 -12.75 -12.96
CA TYR A 345 -21.05 -13.69 -13.88
C TYR A 345 -21.41 -15.13 -13.54
N LEU A 346 -21.21 -15.56 -12.30
CA LEU A 346 -21.44 -16.95 -11.87
C LEU A 346 -22.92 -17.35 -11.87
N MET A 347 -23.82 -16.41 -11.64
CA MET A 347 -25.26 -16.69 -11.63
C MET A 347 -25.87 -16.62 -13.03
N ALA A 348 -25.28 -15.88 -13.97
CA ALA A 348 -25.74 -15.86 -15.37
C ALA A 348 -25.54 -17.22 -16.06
N GLU A 349 -24.45 -17.93 -15.75
CA GLU A 349 -24.18 -19.29 -16.25
C GLU A 349 -25.24 -20.33 -15.84
N VAL A 350 -26.00 -20.07 -14.77
CA VAL A 350 -27.03 -21.02 -14.30
C VAL A 350 -28.30 -20.96 -15.17
N PHE A 351 -28.48 -19.91 -15.97
CA PHE A 351 -29.64 -19.70 -16.83
C PHE A 351 -29.43 -20.11 -18.30
N THR A 352 -28.23 -20.56 -18.66
CA THR A 352 -27.87 -21.13 -19.96
C THR A 352 -27.70 -22.63 -19.84
#